data_AF-A0A9D5AWV1-F1
#
_entry.id   AF-A0A9D5AWV1-F1
#
_cell.length_a   1.000
_cell.length_b   1.000
_cell.length_c   1.000
_cell.angle_alpha   90.00
_cell.angle_beta   90.00
_cell.angle_gamma   90.00
#
_symmetry.space_group_name_H-M   'P 1'
#
loop_
_entity.id
_entity.type
_entity.pdbx_description
1 polymer ?
#
loop_
_entity_poly.entity_id
_entity_poly.type
_entity_poly.pdbx_seq_one_letter_code
_entity_poly.pdbx_strand_id
1 'polypeptide(L)'
;MDEVLQESSLSDHSLEAAKVSVKSYVNTAFSYLMQDISDSLLNVLKRDGVEGHSLEAALDASTKILLQGGRNFLQDVRKILDDELEILNKLRELISDWVQEGFQDFFKQLQLKFQSFSGRNDLAHIQNHSFVEGSQGDKAFPGLVLVLAQLYAFVDRTAIPQINEELASSFSPGVGGYEHGLCFVSRETSRKFRSASESFLHMYVKMRTQRISHLLKKRFTTPNWVKHKEPREVHMFVDLFLQELKDMGNEVKEILPHGTQKHHRVDSNGSSNLSLSRSNSIPDEILSRSNTQKGRSQQLFETHLAKLFKQKVEIFTKVEYTQESVIMTMVKLCLKSLQEFVRLQTFNRSGYQQIQVDIQFLRTPLKEIVEDEATMDFLLDEVGKLSYP
;
A
#
# COMPACT_ATOMS: atom_id res chain seq x y z
N MET A 1 13.42 -24.11 -64.75
CA MET A 1 13.67 -22.85 -64.03
C MET A 1 12.39 -22.30 -63.41
N ASP A 2 11.21 -22.46 -64.03
CA ASP A 2 9.94 -21.97 -63.46
C ASP A 2 9.48 -22.72 -62.19
N GLU A 3 9.70 -24.04 -62.07
CA GLU A 3 9.34 -24.79 -60.85
C GLU A 3 10.11 -24.33 -59.60
N VAL A 4 11.39 -23.96 -59.74
CA VAL A 4 12.23 -23.50 -58.64
C VAL A 4 11.80 -22.11 -58.14
N LEU A 5 11.32 -21.26 -59.04
CA LEU A 5 10.76 -19.95 -58.68
C LEU A 5 9.41 -20.10 -57.96
N GLN A 6 8.59 -21.07 -58.37
CA GLN A 6 7.32 -21.36 -57.73
C GLN A 6 7.49 -21.95 -56.32
N GLU A 7 8.46 -22.85 -56.11
CA GLU A 7 8.82 -23.36 -54.78
C GLU A 7 9.40 -22.28 -53.86
N SER A 8 10.22 -21.36 -54.38
CA SER A 8 10.73 -20.24 -53.58
C SER A 8 9.62 -19.29 -53.12
N SER A 9 8.65 -18.98 -53.98
CA SER A 9 7.51 -18.14 -53.60
C SER A 9 6.55 -18.81 -52.61
N LEU A 10 6.34 -20.13 -52.71
CA LEU A 10 5.59 -20.91 -51.71
C LEU A 10 6.30 -20.95 -50.35
N SER A 11 7.63 -21.08 -50.34
CA SER A 11 8.45 -21.00 -49.13
C SER A 11 8.36 -19.61 -48.47
N ASP A 12 8.39 -18.54 -49.26
CA ASP A 12 8.29 -17.17 -48.74
C ASP A 12 6.89 -16.85 -48.21
N HIS A 13 5.83 -17.30 -48.89
CA HIS A 13 4.45 -17.15 -48.42
C HIS A 13 4.15 -17.96 -47.16
N SER A 14 4.68 -19.19 -47.06
CA SER A 14 4.54 -20.02 -45.85
C SER A 14 5.31 -19.45 -44.67
N LEU A 15 6.51 -18.90 -44.90
CA LEU A 15 7.27 -18.18 -43.88
C LEU A 15 6.51 -16.94 -43.38
N GLU A 16 5.96 -16.13 -44.30
CA GLU A 16 5.22 -14.93 -43.92
C GLU A 16 3.90 -15.26 -43.19
N ALA A 17 3.18 -16.29 -43.63
CA ALA A 17 1.99 -16.79 -42.93
C ALA A 17 2.34 -17.31 -41.52
N ALA A 18 3.48 -17.99 -41.36
CA ALA A 18 3.97 -18.45 -40.07
C ALA A 18 4.29 -17.26 -39.14
N LYS A 19 4.94 -16.20 -39.64
CA LYS A 19 5.20 -14.99 -38.85
C LYS A 19 3.91 -14.36 -38.32
N VAL A 20 2.92 -14.15 -39.19
CA VAL A 20 1.62 -13.57 -38.80
C VAL A 20 0.92 -14.44 -37.78
N SER A 21 0.95 -15.76 -37.96
CA SER A 21 0.30 -16.72 -37.06
C SER A 21 0.93 -16.72 -35.67
N VAL A 22 2.26 -16.75 -35.58
CA VAL A 22 2.96 -16.73 -34.29
C VAL A 22 2.79 -15.40 -33.58
N LYS A 23 2.90 -14.27 -34.30
CA LYS A 23 2.66 -12.94 -33.70
C LYS A 23 1.22 -12.80 -33.18
N SER A 24 0.23 -13.31 -33.94
CA SER A 24 -1.16 -13.34 -33.51
C SER A 24 -1.34 -14.18 -32.23
N TYR A 25 -0.75 -15.38 -32.19
CA TYR A 25 -0.77 -16.25 -31.01
C TYR A 25 -0.22 -15.55 -29.76
N VAL A 26 0.94 -14.90 -29.86
CA VAL A 26 1.55 -14.15 -28.75
C VAL A 26 0.61 -13.05 -28.24
N ASN A 27 0.05 -12.24 -29.13
CA ASN A 27 -0.85 -11.15 -28.76
C ASN A 27 -2.15 -11.67 -28.11
N THR A 28 -2.71 -12.74 -28.64
CA THR A 28 -3.92 -13.37 -28.10
C THR A 28 -3.67 -13.96 -26.70
N ALA A 29 -2.51 -14.61 -26.48
CA ALA A 29 -2.15 -15.16 -25.18
C ALA A 29 -2.05 -14.07 -24.10
N PHE A 30 -1.36 -12.96 -24.38
CA PHE A 30 -1.27 -11.83 -23.46
C PHE A 30 -2.63 -11.13 -23.24
N SER A 31 -3.49 -11.09 -24.25
CA SER A 31 -4.85 -10.53 -24.12
C SER A 31 -5.72 -11.37 -23.18
N TYR A 32 -5.65 -12.71 -23.27
CA TYR A 32 -6.35 -13.59 -22.33
C TYR A 32 -5.79 -13.46 -20.91
N LEU A 33 -4.46 -13.42 -20.75
CA LEU A 33 -3.83 -13.21 -19.45
C LEU A 33 -4.28 -11.89 -18.79
N MET A 34 -4.34 -10.81 -19.55
CA MET A 34 -4.85 -9.51 -19.09
C MET A 34 -6.32 -9.60 -18.65
N GLN A 35 -7.13 -10.34 -19.39
CA GLN A 35 -8.56 -10.52 -19.09
C GLN A 35 -8.75 -11.32 -17.80
N ASP A 36 -8.03 -12.43 -17.63
CA ASP A 36 -8.11 -13.28 -16.43
C ASP A 36 -7.71 -12.53 -15.16
N ILE A 37 -6.63 -11.74 -15.22
CA ILE A 37 -6.21 -10.88 -14.09
C ILE A 37 -7.30 -9.85 -13.78
N SER A 38 -7.89 -9.25 -14.81
CA SER A 38 -8.92 -8.24 -14.62
C SER A 38 -10.19 -8.82 -14.02
N ASP A 39 -10.63 -10.00 -14.47
CA ASP A 39 -11.82 -10.66 -13.97
C ASP A 39 -11.62 -11.11 -12.52
N SER A 40 -10.44 -11.63 -12.17
CA SER A 40 -10.06 -11.93 -10.78
C SER A 40 -10.15 -10.72 -9.86
N LEU A 41 -9.72 -9.53 -10.33
CA LEU A 41 -9.77 -8.30 -9.55
C LEU A 41 -11.18 -7.69 -9.49
N LEU A 42 -11.96 -7.79 -10.56
CA LEU A 42 -13.35 -7.31 -10.57
C LEU A 42 -14.25 -8.09 -9.60
N ASN A 43 -13.89 -9.33 -9.27
CA ASN A 43 -14.59 -10.09 -8.23
C ASN A 43 -14.51 -9.42 -6.84
N VAL A 44 -13.51 -8.56 -6.57
CA VAL A 44 -13.46 -7.73 -5.35
C VAL A 44 -14.63 -6.74 -5.28
N LEU A 45 -15.07 -6.22 -6.43
CA LEU A 45 -16.17 -5.26 -6.52
C LEU A 45 -17.54 -5.94 -6.48
N LYS A 46 -17.63 -7.17 -6.97
CA LYS A 46 -18.86 -8.00 -6.99
C LYS A 46 -19.04 -8.73 -5.67
N ARG A 47 -19.12 -7.97 -4.58
CA ARG A 47 -19.28 -8.48 -3.20
C ARG A 47 -20.72 -8.98 -2.94
N ASP A 48 -21.37 -9.57 -3.94
CA ASP A 48 -22.75 -10.06 -3.89
C ASP A 48 -22.79 -11.48 -3.31
N GLY A 49 -23.16 -11.59 -2.03
CA GLY A 49 -23.83 -12.77 -1.47
C GLY A 49 -22.97 -13.95 -0.97
N VAL A 50 -23.12 -14.21 0.34
CA VAL A 50 -22.84 -15.45 1.11
C VAL A 50 -21.38 -15.93 1.21
N GLU A 51 -20.57 -15.80 0.17
CA GLU A 51 -19.12 -16.02 0.23
C GLU A 51 -18.44 -14.73 -0.25
N GLY A 52 -18.28 -13.77 0.66
CA GLY A 52 -17.50 -12.58 0.33
C GLY A 52 -16.09 -13.00 -0.04
N HIS A 53 -15.73 -12.94 -1.33
CA HIS A 53 -14.36 -13.17 -1.76
C HIS A 53 -13.45 -12.21 -0.99
N SER A 54 -12.60 -12.80 -0.16
CA SER A 54 -11.59 -12.11 0.63
C SER A 54 -10.66 -11.30 -0.29
N LEU A 55 -10.23 -10.11 0.17
CA LEU A 55 -9.23 -9.30 -0.52
C LEU A 55 -7.95 -10.12 -0.76
N GLU A 56 -7.59 -10.97 0.21
CA GLU A 56 -6.46 -11.91 0.14
C GLU A 56 -6.68 -12.92 -1.00
N ALA A 57 -7.85 -13.54 -1.07
CA ALA A 57 -8.17 -14.49 -2.14
C ALA A 57 -8.06 -13.88 -3.54
N ALA A 58 -8.47 -12.62 -3.71
CA ALA A 58 -8.35 -11.92 -4.99
C ALA A 58 -6.89 -11.55 -5.32
N LEU A 59 -6.10 -11.16 -4.33
CA LEU A 59 -4.67 -10.92 -4.49
C LEU A 59 -3.94 -12.22 -4.85
N ASP A 60 -4.21 -13.30 -4.14
CA ASP A 60 -3.61 -14.62 -4.39
C ASP A 60 -4.00 -15.17 -5.76
N ALA A 61 -5.26 -15.06 -6.14
CA ALA A 61 -5.73 -15.47 -7.47
C ALA A 61 -5.04 -14.64 -8.57
N SER A 62 -4.99 -13.32 -8.44
CA SER A 62 -4.37 -12.45 -9.46
C SER A 62 -2.85 -12.63 -9.57
N THR A 63 -2.13 -12.79 -8.46
CA THR A 63 -0.68 -13.07 -8.46
C THR A 63 -0.38 -14.45 -9.05
N LYS A 64 -1.19 -15.45 -8.72
CA LYS A 64 -1.06 -16.82 -9.27
C LYS A 64 -1.37 -16.86 -10.76
N ILE A 65 -2.44 -16.21 -11.22
CA ILE A 65 -2.77 -16.09 -12.65
C ILE A 65 -1.63 -15.42 -13.40
N LEU A 66 -1.08 -14.32 -12.87
CA LEU A 66 0.03 -13.61 -13.49
C LEU A 66 1.29 -14.50 -13.66
N LEU A 67 1.74 -15.15 -12.58
CA LEU A 67 2.94 -15.99 -12.63
C LEU A 67 2.72 -17.26 -13.44
N GLN A 68 1.65 -17.99 -13.16
CA GLN A 68 1.37 -19.27 -13.82
C GLN A 68 1.04 -19.05 -15.29
N GLY A 69 0.29 -18.00 -15.63
CA GLY A 69 -0.03 -17.64 -17.00
C GLY A 69 1.22 -17.26 -17.79
N GLY A 70 2.10 -16.44 -17.22
CA GLY A 70 3.39 -16.10 -17.83
C GLY A 70 4.28 -17.33 -18.06
N ARG A 71 4.37 -18.22 -17.06
CA ARG A 71 5.13 -19.46 -17.16
C ARG A 71 4.56 -20.42 -18.19
N ASN A 72 3.24 -20.64 -18.19
CA ASN A 72 2.58 -21.51 -19.16
C ASN A 72 2.81 -21.03 -20.59
N PHE A 73 2.68 -19.71 -20.81
CA PHE A 73 2.97 -19.11 -22.11
C PHE A 73 4.42 -19.35 -22.54
N LEU A 74 5.41 -19.10 -21.66
CA LEU A 74 6.81 -19.36 -21.97
C LEU A 74 7.10 -20.84 -22.24
N GLN A 75 6.46 -21.77 -21.52
CA GLN A 75 6.56 -23.19 -21.78
C GLN A 75 5.97 -23.58 -23.14
N ASP A 76 4.83 -23.00 -23.52
CA ASP A 76 4.20 -23.29 -24.81
C ASP A 76 5.02 -22.73 -25.97
N VAL A 77 5.59 -21.53 -25.83
CA VAL A 77 6.57 -21.00 -26.80
C VAL A 77 7.80 -21.89 -26.88
N ARG A 78 8.30 -22.42 -25.76
CA ARG A 78 9.44 -23.35 -25.77
C ARG A 78 9.12 -24.62 -26.55
N LYS A 79 7.95 -25.23 -26.33
CA LYS A 79 7.52 -26.42 -27.11
C LYS A 79 7.49 -26.12 -28.62
N ILE A 80 6.95 -24.96 -29.00
CA ILE A 80 6.92 -24.52 -30.42
C ILE A 80 8.35 -24.39 -30.96
N LEU A 81 9.29 -23.85 -30.17
CA LEU A 81 10.69 -23.68 -30.60
C LEU A 81 11.53 -24.96 -30.57
N ASP A 82 11.10 -25.98 -29.84
CA ASP A 82 11.73 -27.31 -29.77
C ASP A 82 11.24 -28.23 -30.90
N ASP A 83 10.13 -27.90 -31.56
CA ASP A 83 9.71 -28.57 -32.78
C ASP A 83 10.77 -28.32 -33.87
N GLU A 84 11.48 -29.37 -34.31
CA GLU A 84 12.61 -29.34 -35.27
C GLU A 84 12.20 -28.95 -36.72
N LEU A 85 11.29 -27.99 -36.89
CA LEU A 85 10.94 -27.40 -38.17
C LEU A 85 11.99 -26.38 -38.59
N GLU A 86 12.57 -26.53 -39.78
CA GLU A 86 13.53 -25.58 -40.36
C GLU A 86 12.99 -24.13 -40.41
N ILE A 87 11.67 -23.97 -40.59
CA ILE A 87 10.99 -22.68 -40.59
C ILE A 87 11.08 -22.02 -39.20
N LEU A 88 10.93 -22.79 -38.12
CA LEU A 88 10.98 -22.28 -36.75
C LEU A 88 12.40 -21.90 -36.33
N ASN A 89 13.40 -22.62 -36.82
CA ASN A 89 14.81 -22.24 -36.63
C ASN A 89 15.13 -20.88 -37.26
N LYS A 90 14.59 -20.57 -38.45
CA LYS A 90 14.72 -19.25 -39.09
C LYS A 90 13.96 -18.14 -38.35
N LEU A 91 12.88 -18.51 -37.64
CA LEU A 91 12.04 -17.57 -36.90
C LEU A 91 12.45 -17.40 -35.43
N ARG A 92 13.36 -18.21 -34.89
CA ARG A 92 13.71 -18.24 -33.45
C ARG A 92 14.06 -16.87 -32.87
N GLU A 93 14.89 -16.08 -33.56
CA GLU A 93 15.25 -14.72 -33.14
C GLU A 93 14.03 -13.77 -33.17
N LEU A 94 13.23 -13.84 -34.25
CA LEU A 94 12.01 -13.03 -34.37
C LEU A 94 10.96 -13.40 -33.31
N ILE A 95 10.84 -14.68 -32.95
CA ILE A 95 9.94 -15.17 -31.90
C ILE A 95 10.42 -14.67 -30.54
N SER A 96 11.74 -14.69 -30.28
CA SER A 96 12.32 -14.09 -29.08
C SER A 96 11.96 -12.60 -28.98
N ASP A 97 12.11 -11.85 -30.07
CA ASP A 97 11.77 -10.43 -30.10
C ASP A 97 10.28 -10.19 -29.85
N TRP A 98 9.38 -10.95 -30.48
CA TRP A 98 7.94 -10.81 -30.26
C TRP A 98 7.51 -11.19 -28.85
N VAL A 99 8.14 -12.18 -28.23
CA VAL A 99 7.87 -12.56 -26.85
C VAL A 99 8.29 -11.44 -25.90
N GLN A 100 9.48 -10.88 -26.10
CA GLN A 100 9.98 -9.75 -25.30
C GLN A 100 9.12 -8.49 -25.48
N GLU A 101 8.78 -8.14 -26.72
CA GLU A 101 7.86 -7.05 -27.05
C GLU A 101 6.48 -7.29 -26.41
N GLY A 102 5.99 -8.54 -26.46
CA GLY A 102 4.72 -8.94 -25.87
C GLY A 102 4.67 -8.77 -24.35
N PHE A 103 5.73 -9.17 -23.63
CA PHE A 103 5.82 -8.90 -22.19
C PHE A 103 5.90 -7.40 -21.90
N GLN A 104 6.66 -6.64 -22.69
CA GLN A 104 6.76 -5.19 -22.51
C GLN A 104 5.41 -4.49 -22.73
N ASP A 105 4.66 -4.85 -23.78
CA ASP A 105 3.33 -4.30 -24.02
C ASP A 105 2.35 -4.76 -22.95
N PHE A 106 2.35 -6.05 -22.58
CA PHE A 106 1.52 -6.58 -21.50
C PHE A 106 1.66 -5.76 -20.21
N PHE A 107 2.89 -5.54 -19.74
CA PHE A 107 3.13 -4.77 -18.51
C PHE A 107 2.74 -3.30 -18.66
N LYS A 108 2.92 -2.72 -19.85
CA LYS A 108 2.47 -1.36 -20.16
C LYS A 108 0.94 -1.26 -20.13
N GLN A 109 0.23 -2.22 -20.72
CA GLN A 109 -1.23 -2.27 -20.73
C GLN A 109 -1.79 -2.52 -19.33
N LEU A 110 -1.15 -3.39 -18.56
CA LEU A 110 -1.46 -3.60 -17.14
C LEU A 110 -1.37 -2.28 -16.37
N GLN A 111 -0.28 -1.54 -16.59
CA GLN A 111 -0.10 -0.21 -16.00
C GLN A 111 -1.21 0.78 -16.40
N LEU A 112 -1.49 0.91 -17.69
CA LEU A 112 -2.47 1.86 -18.22
C LEU A 112 -3.90 1.54 -17.76
N LYS A 113 -4.29 0.25 -17.82
CA LYS A 113 -5.62 -0.20 -17.40
C LYS A 113 -5.87 0.17 -15.95
N PHE A 114 -4.91 -0.08 -15.06
CA PHE A 114 -5.08 0.24 -13.64
C PHE A 114 -4.87 1.71 -13.27
N GLN A 115 -4.06 2.47 -14.02
CA GLN A 115 -4.04 3.94 -13.89
C GLN A 115 -5.39 4.56 -14.28
N SER A 116 -6.09 4.00 -15.28
CA SER A 116 -7.43 4.46 -15.63
C SER A 116 -8.43 4.26 -14.48
N PHE A 117 -8.28 3.21 -13.67
CA PHE A 117 -9.05 3.01 -12.44
C PHE A 117 -8.71 4.05 -11.37
N SER A 118 -7.45 4.47 -11.27
CA SER A 118 -7.03 5.55 -10.36
C SER A 118 -7.61 6.92 -10.77
N GLY A 119 -7.52 7.27 -12.07
CA GLY A 119 -7.93 8.57 -12.59
C GLY A 119 -9.44 8.81 -12.62
N ARG A 120 -10.25 7.74 -12.62
CA ARG A 120 -11.71 7.85 -12.59
C ARG A 120 -12.24 8.50 -11.29
N ASN A 121 -11.45 8.49 -10.22
CA ASN A 121 -11.83 9.06 -8.92
C ASN A 121 -11.44 10.50 -8.69
N ASP A 122 -10.43 11.03 -9.42
CA ASP A 122 -10.16 12.46 -9.37
C ASP A 122 -11.35 13.26 -9.95
N LEU A 123 -12.14 12.65 -10.83
CA LEU A 123 -13.38 13.21 -11.40
C LEU A 123 -14.64 12.95 -10.55
N ALA A 124 -14.67 11.89 -9.74
CA ALA A 124 -15.78 11.63 -8.81
C ALA A 124 -15.80 12.62 -7.62
N HIS A 125 -14.70 13.34 -7.40
CA HIS A 125 -14.52 14.28 -6.29
C HIS A 125 -15.23 15.65 -6.48
N ILE A 126 -15.98 15.86 -7.57
CA ILE A 126 -16.74 17.12 -7.80
C ILE A 126 -18.26 16.96 -7.59
N GLN A 127 -18.80 15.75 -7.52
CA GLN A 127 -20.24 15.57 -7.29
C GLN A 127 -20.55 15.38 -5.80
N ASN A 128 -20.65 16.53 -5.13
CA ASN A 128 -21.56 16.72 -4.01
C ASN A 128 -22.93 16.12 -4.36
N HIS A 129 -23.41 15.09 -3.64
CA HIS A 129 -24.74 15.11 -3.02
C HIS A 129 -25.03 13.85 -2.18
N SER A 130 -25.69 14.11 -1.03
CA SER A 130 -26.52 13.19 -0.24
C SER A 130 -25.90 11.86 0.20
N PHE A 131 -25.55 11.82 1.49
CA PHE A 131 -25.47 10.58 2.26
C PHE A 131 -26.90 10.02 2.45
N VAL A 132 -27.34 9.21 1.48
CA VAL A 132 -28.22 8.05 1.65
C VAL A 132 -27.77 7.04 0.58
N GLU A 133 -27.63 5.78 0.97
CA GLU A 133 -27.30 4.60 0.14
C GLU A 133 -25.87 4.55 -0.43
N GLY A 134 -25.02 3.62 0.00
CA GLY A 134 -25.34 2.20 -0.03
C GLY A 134 -25.13 1.60 -1.43
N SER A 135 -24.12 2.03 -2.18
CA SER A 135 -23.52 1.12 -3.16
C SER A 135 -22.38 0.38 -2.46
N GLN A 136 -22.46 -0.96 -2.44
CA GLN A 136 -21.41 -1.82 -1.90
C GLN A 136 -20.07 -1.60 -2.64
N GLY A 137 -20.13 -1.11 -3.88
CA GLY A 137 -18.99 -0.69 -4.68
C GLY A 137 -18.16 0.43 -4.06
N ASP A 138 -18.77 1.40 -3.36
CA ASP A 138 -18.04 2.53 -2.77
C ASP A 138 -17.22 2.12 -1.52
N LYS A 139 -17.64 1.05 -0.83
CA LYS A 139 -16.87 0.44 0.28
C LYS A 139 -15.82 -0.56 -0.21
N ALA A 140 -16.08 -1.26 -1.32
CA ALA A 140 -15.14 -2.24 -1.87
C ALA A 140 -13.98 -1.58 -2.62
N PHE A 141 -14.18 -0.36 -3.13
CA PHE A 141 -13.22 0.34 -3.96
C PHE A 141 -11.87 0.62 -3.26
N PRO A 142 -11.79 1.13 -2.01
CA PRO A 142 -10.51 1.31 -1.36
C PRO A 142 -9.79 -0.03 -1.11
N GLY A 143 -10.53 -1.11 -0.83
CA GLY A 143 -9.96 -2.46 -0.72
C GLY A 143 -9.28 -2.91 -2.02
N LEU A 144 -9.92 -2.65 -3.17
CA LEU A 144 -9.31 -2.89 -4.49
C LEU A 144 -8.04 -2.06 -4.70
N VAL A 145 -8.02 -0.78 -4.29
CA VAL A 145 -6.81 0.06 -4.39
C VAL A 145 -5.66 -0.53 -3.57
N LEU A 146 -5.93 -1.08 -2.39
CA LEU A 146 -4.93 -1.76 -1.56
C LEU A 146 -4.42 -3.05 -2.22
N VAL A 147 -5.32 -3.86 -2.78
CA VAL A 147 -4.97 -5.06 -3.57
C VAL A 147 -4.07 -4.69 -4.74
N LEU A 148 -4.40 -3.63 -5.49
CA LEU A 148 -3.58 -3.12 -6.59
C LEU A 148 -2.20 -2.66 -6.12
N ALA A 149 -2.11 -1.94 -5.00
CA ALA A 149 -0.83 -1.52 -4.42
C ALA A 149 0.07 -2.74 -4.15
N GLN A 150 -0.50 -3.80 -3.58
CA GLN A 150 0.24 -5.01 -3.25
C GLN A 150 0.57 -5.86 -4.49
N LEU A 151 -0.34 -5.99 -5.45
CA LEU A 151 -0.09 -6.65 -6.73
C LEU A 151 1.08 -5.98 -7.48
N TYR A 152 1.12 -4.66 -7.50
CA TYR A 152 2.21 -3.93 -8.16
C TYR A 152 3.55 -4.09 -7.44
N ALA A 153 3.53 -4.08 -6.10
CA ALA A 153 4.72 -4.37 -5.30
C ALA A 153 5.23 -5.81 -5.57
N PHE A 154 4.31 -6.77 -5.73
CA PHE A 154 4.64 -8.14 -6.12
C PHE A 154 5.21 -8.24 -7.54
N VAL A 155 4.65 -7.48 -8.49
CA VAL A 155 5.16 -7.43 -9.87
C VAL A 155 6.61 -6.93 -9.91
N ASP A 156 6.92 -5.85 -9.19
CA ASP A 156 8.29 -5.30 -9.07
C ASP A 156 9.26 -6.28 -8.38
N ARG A 157 8.84 -6.88 -7.26
CA ARG A 157 9.74 -7.68 -6.40
C ARG A 157 9.93 -9.12 -6.86
N THR A 158 8.93 -9.70 -7.55
CA THR A 158 8.87 -11.14 -7.80
C THR A 158 8.60 -11.46 -9.27
N ALA A 159 7.51 -10.93 -9.85
CA ALA A 159 7.07 -11.36 -11.17
C ALA A 159 8.06 -10.98 -12.28
N ILE A 160 8.50 -9.71 -12.30
CA ILE A 160 9.47 -9.25 -13.31
C ILE A 160 10.82 -9.98 -13.20
N PRO A 161 11.43 -10.14 -12.00
CA PRO A 161 12.64 -10.95 -11.85
C PRO A 161 12.51 -12.38 -12.34
N GLN A 162 11.41 -13.08 -11.97
CA GLN A 162 11.18 -14.47 -12.37
C GLN A 162 10.98 -14.60 -13.89
N ILE A 163 10.16 -13.73 -14.50
CA ILE A 163 9.95 -13.73 -15.94
C ILE A 163 11.27 -13.42 -16.67
N ASN A 164 12.08 -12.50 -16.15
CA ASN A 164 13.38 -12.18 -16.74
C ASN A 164 14.36 -13.36 -16.67
N GLU A 165 14.35 -14.13 -15.58
CA GLU A 165 15.14 -15.36 -15.44
C GLU A 165 14.64 -16.46 -16.39
N GLU A 166 13.33 -16.67 -16.47
CA GLU A 166 12.73 -17.65 -17.40
C GLU A 166 13.00 -17.27 -18.87
N LEU A 167 12.97 -15.98 -19.23
CA LEU A 167 13.36 -15.48 -20.55
C LEU A 167 14.83 -15.76 -20.84
N ALA A 168 15.74 -15.42 -19.93
CA ALA A 168 17.17 -15.67 -20.10
C ALA A 168 17.51 -17.18 -20.20
N SER A 169 16.72 -18.04 -19.57
CA SER A 169 16.88 -19.51 -19.68
C SER A 169 16.36 -20.07 -21.01
N SER A 170 15.32 -19.45 -21.57
CA SER A 170 14.64 -19.93 -22.78
C SER A 170 15.28 -19.40 -24.06
N PHE A 171 15.86 -18.20 -23.97
CA PHE A 171 16.50 -17.50 -25.06
C PHE A 171 17.94 -17.22 -24.64
N SER A 172 18.91 -17.89 -25.25
CA SER A 172 20.32 -17.58 -25.03
C SER A 172 20.54 -16.10 -25.28
N PRO A 173 21.27 -15.35 -24.41
CA PRO A 173 21.58 -13.97 -24.68
C PRO A 173 22.46 -13.91 -25.94
N GLY A 174 21.83 -13.63 -27.07
CA GLY A 174 22.50 -13.44 -28.34
C GLY A 174 23.50 -12.29 -28.19
N VAL A 175 24.78 -12.61 -28.41
CA VAL A 175 25.82 -11.60 -28.60
C VAL A 175 25.55 -10.92 -29.94
N GLY A 176 24.74 -9.87 -29.93
CA GLY A 176 24.68 -8.89 -31.02
C GLY A 176 23.33 -8.75 -31.71
N GLY A 177 22.90 -7.49 -31.84
CA GLY A 177 21.80 -7.08 -32.71
C GLY A 177 20.98 -5.91 -32.17
N TYR A 178 21.60 -4.77 -31.85
CA TYR A 178 20.93 -3.56 -31.34
C TYR A 178 20.01 -2.85 -32.35
N GLU A 179 19.52 -3.52 -33.41
CA GLU A 179 18.90 -2.80 -34.53
C GLU A 179 17.42 -3.03 -34.79
N HIS A 180 16.75 -4.10 -34.33
CA HIS A 180 15.31 -4.24 -34.62
C HIS A 180 14.53 -4.91 -33.49
N GLY A 181 14.14 -4.15 -32.47
CA GLY A 181 13.16 -4.58 -31.46
C GLY A 181 13.33 -3.89 -30.12
N LEU A 182 12.23 -3.42 -29.52
CA LEU A 182 12.24 -2.97 -28.13
C LEU A 182 12.40 -4.20 -27.21
N CYS A 183 13.62 -4.46 -26.77
CA CYS A 183 13.91 -5.51 -25.79
C CYS A 183 13.19 -5.21 -24.46
N PHE A 184 12.68 -6.24 -23.80
CA PHE A 184 12.02 -6.13 -22.50
C PHE A 184 12.94 -5.49 -21.46
N VAL A 185 12.72 -4.20 -21.18
CA VAL A 185 13.53 -3.44 -20.21
C VAL A 185 13.05 -3.70 -18.78
N SER A 186 13.36 -4.88 -18.24
CA SER A 186 12.99 -5.33 -16.89
C SER A 186 13.18 -4.25 -15.80
N ARG A 187 14.31 -3.54 -15.82
CA ARG A 187 14.63 -2.50 -14.83
C ARG A 187 13.70 -1.28 -14.89
N GLU A 188 13.36 -0.82 -16.09
CA GLU A 188 12.48 0.35 -16.25
C GLU A 188 11.05 0.00 -15.86
N THR A 189 10.58 -1.17 -16.32
CA THR A 189 9.28 -1.73 -15.96
C THR A 189 9.17 -1.87 -14.45
N SER A 190 10.16 -2.47 -13.77
CA SER A 190 10.21 -2.60 -12.31
C SER A 190 10.07 -1.25 -11.60
N ARG A 191 10.82 -0.23 -12.03
CA ARG A 191 10.74 1.13 -11.47
C ARG A 191 9.35 1.74 -11.62
N LYS A 192 8.69 1.54 -12.78
CA LYS A 192 7.32 2.02 -13.02
C LYS A 192 6.32 1.33 -12.10
N PHE A 193 6.42 0.01 -11.92
CA PHE A 193 5.58 -0.74 -10.99
C PHE A 193 5.80 -0.34 -9.54
N ARG A 194 7.05 -0.13 -9.11
CA ARG A 194 7.36 0.39 -7.78
C ARG A 194 6.74 1.74 -7.51
N SER A 195 6.94 2.71 -8.41
CA SER A 195 6.36 4.05 -8.28
C SER A 195 4.83 4.02 -8.25
N ALA A 196 4.22 3.22 -9.13
CA ALA A 196 2.77 3.04 -9.14
C ALA A 196 2.25 2.35 -7.87
N SER A 197 2.96 1.35 -7.33
CA SER A 197 2.60 0.71 -6.07
C SER A 197 2.57 1.71 -4.91
N GLU A 198 3.59 2.57 -4.81
CA GLU A 198 3.71 3.58 -3.74
C GLU A 198 2.58 4.61 -3.88
N SER A 199 2.26 5.01 -5.12
CA SER A 199 1.14 5.91 -5.42
C SER A 199 -0.21 5.31 -5.02
N PHE A 200 -0.48 4.04 -5.34
CA PHE A 200 -1.72 3.37 -4.94
C PHE A 200 -1.84 3.24 -3.42
N LEU A 201 -0.74 2.92 -2.72
CA LEU A 201 -0.75 2.86 -1.26
C LEU A 201 -1.07 4.23 -0.65
N HIS A 202 -0.47 5.31 -1.16
CA HIS A 202 -0.81 6.67 -0.76
C HIS A 202 -2.27 7.03 -1.07
N MET A 203 -2.79 6.61 -2.23
CA MET A 203 -4.19 6.81 -2.59
C MET A 203 -5.13 6.09 -1.60
N TYR A 204 -4.82 4.85 -1.22
CA TYR A 204 -5.60 4.11 -0.22
C TYR A 204 -5.65 4.86 1.12
N VAL A 205 -4.48 5.26 1.64
CA VAL A 205 -4.38 6.03 2.88
C VAL A 205 -5.19 7.32 2.79
N LYS A 206 -5.09 8.04 1.66
CA LYS A 206 -5.84 9.28 1.42
C LYS A 206 -7.35 9.03 1.40
N MET A 207 -7.85 8.05 0.64
CA MET A 207 -9.28 7.74 0.55
C MET A 207 -9.86 7.39 1.93
N ARG A 208 -9.15 6.55 2.69
CA ARG A 208 -9.59 6.10 4.01
C ARG A 208 -9.58 7.23 5.05
N THR A 209 -8.51 8.01 5.09
CA THR A 209 -8.40 9.17 5.99
C THR A 209 -9.41 10.26 5.62
N GLN A 210 -9.70 10.48 4.33
CA GLN A 210 -10.74 11.41 3.89
C GLN A 210 -12.11 11.03 4.44
N ARG A 211 -12.48 9.74 4.45
CA ARG A 211 -13.77 9.30 5.01
C ARG A 211 -13.90 9.66 6.50
N ILE A 212 -12.84 9.47 7.28
CA ILE A 212 -12.79 9.94 8.67
C ILE A 212 -12.88 11.46 8.75
N SER A 213 -12.18 12.20 7.89
CA SER A 213 -12.26 13.66 7.86
C SER A 213 -13.66 14.17 7.56
N HIS A 214 -14.45 13.47 6.75
CA HIS A 214 -15.87 13.79 6.54
C HIS A 214 -16.71 13.53 7.79
N LEU A 215 -16.48 12.40 8.48
CA LEU A 215 -17.13 12.08 9.75
C LEU A 215 -16.83 13.16 10.81
N LEU A 216 -15.55 13.56 10.92
CA LEU A 216 -15.09 14.65 11.78
C LEU A 216 -15.76 15.98 11.41
N LYS A 217 -15.74 16.36 10.14
CA LYS A 217 -16.38 17.58 9.66
C LYS A 217 -17.84 17.64 10.11
N LYS A 218 -18.61 16.57 9.90
CA LYS A 218 -20.01 16.48 10.33
C LYS A 218 -20.16 16.63 11.85
N ARG A 219 -19.30 15.96 12.64
CA ARG A 219 -19.29 16.07 14.11
C ARG A 219 -19.09 17.50 14.58
N PHE A 220 -18.19 18.25 13.96
CA PHE A 220 -17.86 19.60 14.39
C PHE A 220 -18.74 20.69 13.79
N THR A 221 -19.43 20.46 12.67
CA THR A 221 -20.35 21.45 12.07
C THR A 221 -21.80 21.35 12.56
N THR A 222 -22.24 20.19 13.06
CA THR A 222 -23.65 19.96 13.44
C THR A 222 -24.06 20.66 14.75
N PRO A 223 -23.31 20.54 15.86
CA PRO A 223 -23.73 21.12 17.14
C PRO A 223 -23.31 22.60 17.27
N ASN A 224 -24.07 23.37 18.04
CA ASN A 224 -23.64 24.69 18.47
C ASN A 224 -22.74 24.56 19.71
N TRP A 225 -21.43 24.58 19.50
CA TRP A 225 -20.41 24.44 20.56
C TRP A 225 -20.42 25.55 21.62
N VAL A 226 -20.95 26.73 21.30
CA VAL A 226 -21.06 27.87 22.23
C VAL A 226 -22.23 27.67 23.20
N LYS A 227 -23.27 26.96 22.79
CA LYS A 227 -24.47 26.65 23.60
C LYS A 227 -24.59 25.16 23.92
N HIS A 228 -23.48 24.45 23.95
CA HIS A 228 -23.45 23.01 24.20
C HIS A 228 -23.95 22.71 25.62
N LYS A 229 -24.71 21.62 25.76
CA LYS A 229 -25.22 21.12 27.04
C LYS A 229 -24.15 20.32 27.77
N GLU A 230 -24.33 20.12 29.07
CA GLU A 230 -23.42 19.31 29.90
C GLU A 230 -23.32 17.86 29.39
N PRO A 231 -22.10 17.32 29.24
CA PRO A 231 -21.90 15.95 28.79
C PRO A 231 -22.40 14.95 29.84
N ARG A 232 -23.22 14.00 29.41
CA ARG A 232 -23.67 12.88 30.26
C ARG A 232 -23.06 11.55 29.85
N GLU A 233 -22.74 11.44 28.55
CA GLU A 233 -22.30 10.22 27.90
C GLU A 233 -21.26 10.58 26.84
N VAL A 234 -20.50 9.57 26.43
CA VAL A 234 -19.57 9.68 25.28
C VAL A 234 -20.41 9.87 24.02
N HIS A 235 -19.99 10.79 23.13
CA HIS A 235 -20.73 11.01 21.90
C HIS A 235 -20.59 9.80 20.97
N MET A 236 -21.67 9.37 20.31
CA MET A 236 -21.70 8.27 19.31
C MET A 236 -20.68 8.40 18.15
N PHE A 237 -20.06 9.58 18.01
CA PHE A 237 -19.01 9.80 17.02
C PHE A 237 -17.77 8.95 17.34
N VAL A 238 -17.50 8.73 18.63
CA VAL A 238 -16.37 7.93 19.08
C VAL A 238 -16.51 6.49 18.59
N ASP A 239 -17.69 5.89 18.75
CA ASP A 239 -17.96 4.54 18.26
C ASP A 239 -17.84 4.45 16.73
N LEU A 240 -18.40 5.43 15.99
CA LEU A 240 -18.28 5.48 14.54
C LEU A 240 -16.82 5.66 14.08
N PHE A 241 -16.04 6.48 14.79
CA PHE A 241 -14.63 6.70 14.49
C PHE A 241 -13.80 5.44 14.73
N LEU A 242 -14.01 4.76 15.87
CA LEU A 242 -13.35 3.50 16.21
C LEU A 242 -13.73 2.37 15.26
N GLN A 243 -15.01 2.29 14.87
CA GLN A 243 -15.48 1.32 13.89
C GLN A 243 -14.77 1.52 12.55
N GLU A 244 -14.69 2.75 12.06
CA GLU A 244 -14.05 3.03 10.77
C GLU A 244 -12.54 2.72 10.82
N LEU A 245 -11.86 3.05 11.93
CA LEU A 245 -10.45 2.65 12.14
C LEU A 245 -10.26 1.13 12.20
N LYS A 246 -11.20 0.41 12.82
CA LYS A 246 -11.18 -1.06 12.88
C LYS A 246 -11.37 -1.68 11.50
N ASP A 247 -12.33 -1.16 10.73
CA ASP A 247 -12.58 -1.62 9.35
C ASP A 247 -11.33 -1.42 8.47
N MET A 248 -10.68 -0.26 8.58
CA MET A 248 -9.39 0.01 7.96
C MET A 248 -8.30 -0.97 8.40
N GLY A 249 -8.19 -1.21 9.70
CA GLY A 249 -7.21 -2.12 10.26
C GLY A 249 -7.40 -3.56 9.78
N ASN A 250 -8.65 -4.02 9.65
CA ASN A 250 -8.96 -5.36 9.15
C ASN A 250 -8.56 -5.53 7.69
N GLU A 251 -8.84 -4.55 6.82
CA GLU A 251 -8.43 -4.60 5.41
C GLU A 251 -6.92 -4.60 5.23
N VAL A 252 -6.21 -3.80 6.03
CA VAL A 252 -4.75 -3.77 6.03
C VAL A 252 -4.17 -5.10 6.51
N LYS A 253 -4.74 -5.70 7.57
CA LYS A 253 -4.33 -6.99 8.11
C LYS A 253 -4.54 -8.15 7.14
N GLU A 254 -5.56 -8.06 6.29
CA GLU A 254 -5.88 -9.07 5.28
C GLU A 254 -4.88 -9.07 4.11
N ILE A 255 -4.20 -7.95 3.82
CA ILE A 255 -3.38 -7.80 2.61
C ILE A 255 -1.88 -7.62 2.90
N LEU A 256 -1.53 -6.85 3.94
CA LEU A 256 -0.14 -6.47 4.20
C LEU A 256 0.53 -7.44 5.19
N PRO A 257 1.84 -7.68 5.05
CA PRO A 257 2.56 -8.51 6.00
C PRO A 257 2.68 -7.83 7.37
N HIS A 258 2.63 -8.63 8.43
CA HIS A 258 3.04 -8.20 9.77
C HIS A 258 4.51 -7.75 9.73
N GLY A 259 4.79 -6.55 10.23
CA GLY A 259 6.14 -6.04 10.38
C GLY A 259 6.95 -6.93 11.32
N THR A 260 8.28 -6.91 11.18
CA THR A 260 9.15 -7.67 12.06
C THR A 260 9.01 -7.14 13.48
N GLN A 261 8.31 -7.90 14.31
CA GLN A 261 8.05 -7.64 15.72
C GLN A 261 9.36 -7.28 16.42
N LYS A 262 9.59 -5.99 16.69
CA LYS A 262 10.67 -5.60 17.60
C LYS A 262 10.24 -6.08 18.98
N HIS A 263 10.88 -7.17 19.44
CA HIS A 263 10.69 -7.79 20.74
C HIS A 263 10.22 -6.77 21.79
N HIS A 264 8.94 -6.86 22.14
CA HIS A 264 8.45 -6.37 23.41
C HIS A 264 9.37 -7.00 24.46
N ARG A 265 10.25 -6.20 25.06
CA ARG A 265 10.91 -6.61 26.30
C ARG A 265 9.80 -6.71 27.34
N VAL A 266 9.23 -7.90 27.45
CA VAL A 266 8.51 -8.31 28.64
C VAL A 266 9.56 -8.35 29.73
N ASP A 267 9.53 -7.35 30.61
CA ASP A 267 10.34 -7.28 31.82
C ASP A 267 10.02 -8.50 32.69
N SER A 268 10.76 -9.57 32.45
CA SER A 268 10.72 -10.78 33.24
C SER A 268 11.73 -10.61 34.36
N ASN A 269 11.22 -10.32 35.56
CA ASN A 269 11.95 -10.44 36.82
C ASN A 269 12.45 -11.89 36.99
N GLY A 270 13.63 -12.18 36.45
CA GLY A 270 14.31 -13.46 36.56
C GLY A 270 15.72 -13.24 37.06
N SER A 271 15.92 -13.48 38.35
CA SER A 271 17.23 -13.46 39.01
C SER A 271 18.26 -14.30 38.26
N SER A 272 19.42 -13.71 37.97
CA SER A 272 20.67 -14.46 37.87
C SER A 272 21.81 -13.61 38.43
N ASN A 273 22.14 -13.90 39.69
CA ASN A 273 23.46 -13.65 40.23
C ASN A 273 24.46 -14.52 39.47
N LEU A 274 25.54 -13.93 38.95
CA LEU A 274 26.93 -14.26 39.33
C LEU A 274 27.93 -13.53 38.40
N SER A 275 28.49 -12.45 38.95
CA SER A 275 29.90 -12.01 38.92
C SER A 275 30.77 -12.28 37.69
N LEU A 276 31.42 -11.21 37.19
CA LEU A 276 32.89 -11.09 37.29
C LEU A 276 33.36 -9.63 37.17
N SER A 277 34.27 -9.31 38.07
CA SER A 277 34.87 -8.03 38.44
C SER A 277 35.62 -7.31 37.31
N ARG A 278 35.60 -5.98 37.34
CA ARG A 278 36.80 -5.15 37.13
C ARG A 278 36.62 -3.77 37.79
N SER A 279 37.53 -3.51 38.71
CA SER A 279 37.71 -2.32 39.53
C SER A 279 38.05 -1.07 38.71
N ASN A 280 37.56 0.09 39.15
CA ASN A 280 38.42 1.19 39.61
C ASN A 280 37.59 2.18 40.44
N SER A 281 38.01 2.31 41.70
CA SER A 281 37.57 3.33 42.66
C SER A 281 38.28 4.65 42.38
N ILE A 282 37.53 5.76 42.36
CA ILE A 282 38.01 7.07 42.79
C ILE A 282 36.99 7.60 43.79
N PRO A 283 37.37 7.86 45.05
CA PRO A 283 36.49 8.45 46.05
C PRO A 283 36.59 9.98 45.97
N ASP A 284 35.46 10.68 45.99
CA ASP A 284 35.38 12.05 46.50
C ASP A 284 33.94 12.33 46.96
N GLU A 285 33.70 11.93 48.20
CA GLU A 285 32.70 12.55 49.06
C GLU A 285 33.29 13.89 49.51
N ILE A 286 32.55 14.99 49.31
CA ILE A 286 32.50 16.25 50.10
C ILE A 286 32.00 17.37 49.18
N LEU A 287 30.70 17.68 49.30
CA LEU A 287 30.10 19.02 49.42
C LEU A 287 28.65 19.02 48.92
N SER A 288 27.74 18.69 49.83
CA SER A 288 26.41 19.26 49.82
C SER A 288 26.50 20.79 49.94
N ARG A 289 25.98 21.53 48.94
CA ARG A 289 24.98 22.61 49.12
C ARG A 289 24.80 23.47 47.86
N SER A 290 23.54 23.84 47.66
CA SER A 290 23.00 24.91 46.79
C SER A 290 23.12 24.75 45.27
N ASN A 291 22.09 24.13 44.65
CA ASN A 291 21.41 24.77 43.50
C ASN A 291 20.06 24.12 43.14
N THR A 292 19.08 24.16 44.05
CA THR A 292 17.72 23.64 43.81
C THR A 292 16.87 24.49 42.83
N GLN A 293 17.38 25.64 42.37
CA GLN A 293 16.73 26.42 41.30
C GLN A 293 17.26 26.09 39.90
N LYS A 294 18.54 25.73 39.75
CA LYS A 294 19.14 25.42 38.43
C LYS A 294 18.62 24.10 37.84
N GLY A 295 18.37 23.10 38.68
CA GLY A 295 17.76 21.83 38.27
C GLY A 295 16.32 21.98 37.78
N ARG A 296 15.54 22.92 38.35
CA ARG A 296 14.15 23.15 37.92
C ARG A 296 14.08 23.87 36.58
N SER A 297 14.95 24.85 36.35
CA SER A 297 15.06 25.53 35.04
C SER A 297 15.67 24.63 33.96
N GLN A 298 16.64 23.76 34.30
CA GLN A 298 17.17 22.76 33.37
C GLN A 298 16.14 21.67 33.06
N GLN A 299 15.41 21.16 34.05
CA GLN A 299 14.33 20.18 33.83
C GLN A 299 13.15 20.80 33.07
N LEU A 300 12.83 22.08 33.30
CA LEU A 300 11.86 22.81 32.47
C LEU A 300 12.39 22.99 31.05
N PHE A 301 13.66 23.37 30.87
CA PHE A 301 14.24 23.51 29.53
C PHE A 301 14.35 22.17 28.79
N GLU A 302 14.72 21.08 29.47
CA GLU A 302 14.76 19.71 28.95
C GLU A 302 13.36 19.19 28.64
N THR A 303 12.35 19.46 29.47
CA THR A 303 10.96 19.14 29.15
C THR A 303 10.42 20.00 28.01
N HIS A 304 10.86 21.26 27.87
CA HIS A 304 10.54 22.12 26.74
C HIS A 304 11.27 21.68 25.45
N LEU A 305 12.52 21.23 25.53
CA LEU A 305 13.25 20.64 24.41
C LEU A 305 12.66 19.29 24.01
N ALA A 306 12.36 18.41 24.96
CA ALA A 306 11.65 17.17 24.72
C ALA A 306 10.26 17.43 24.14
N LYS A 307 9.60 18.52 24.53
CA LYS A 307 8.36 19.00 23.89
C LYS A 307 8.62 19.50 22.47
N LEU A 308 9.68 20.27 22.19
CA LEU A 308 10.03 20.74 20.86
C LEU A 308 10.38 19.60 19.90
N PHE A 309 11.06 18.56 20.38
CA PHE A 309 11.34 17.34 19.62
C PHE A 309 10.12 16.41 19.49
N LYS A 310 9.22 16.37 20.49
CA LYS A 310 7.90 15.71 20.36
C LYS A 310 6.92 16.47 19.45
N GLN A 311 7.03 17.80 19.38
CA GLN A 311 6.13 18.68 18.62
C GLN A 311 6.25 18.45 17.11
N LYS A 312 7.40 17.94 16.65
CA LYS A 312 7.58 17.51 15.27
C LYS A 312 7.21 16.02 15.12
N VAL A 313 5.93 15.68 15.31
CA VAL A 313 5.44 14.39 14.79
C VAL A 313 5.60 14.43 13.27
N GLU A 314 6.54 13.65 12.74
CA GLU A 314 6.72 13.52 11.30
C GLU A 314 5.54 12.72 10.73
N ILE A 315 4.54 13.45 10.23
CA ILE A 315 3.33 12.89 9.61
C ILE A 315 3.65 12.35 8.21
N PHE A 316 4.71 12.86 7.58
CA PHE A 316 5.09 12.59 6.20
C PHE A 316 6.36 11.73 6.08
N THR A 317 6.53 10.76 6.97
CA THR A 317 7.54 9.71 6.77
C THR A 317 7.11 8.81 5.63
N LYS A 318 8.08 8.25 4.89
CA LYS A 318 7.80 7.25 3.85
C LYS A 318 7.00 6.10 4.47
N VAL A 319 5.84 5.78 3.89
CA VAL A 319 4.98 4.68 4.36
C VAL A 319 5.61 3.37 3.90
N GLU A 320 5.93 2.49 4.86
CA GLU A 320 6.43 1.15 4.57
C GLU A 320 5.28 0.19 4.27
N TYR A 321 5.56 -0.87 3.50
CA TYR A 321 4.59 -1.94 3.18
C TYR A 321 4.43 -2.92 4.35
N THR A 322 4.13 -2.40 5.53
CA THR A 322 3.87 -3.16 6.76
C THR A 322 2.54 -2.73 7.36
N GLN A 323 1.87 -3.65 8.03
CA GLN A 323 0.60 -3.33 8.68
C GLN A 323 0.74 -2.16 9.67
N GLU A 324 1.80 -2.21 10.48
CA GLU A 324 2.07 -1.26 11.56
C GLU A 324 2.33 0.13 10.97
N SER A 325 3.15 0.24 9.93
CA SER A 325 3.44 1.53 9.29
C SER A 325 2.19 2.17 8.67
N VAL A 326 1.37 1.38 7.99
CA VAL A 326 0.17 1.88 7.31
C VAL A 326 -0.90 2.29 8.32
N ILE A 327 -1.21 1.42 9.30
CA ILE A 327 -2.19 1.69 10.36
C ILE A 327 -1.74 2.93 11.16
N MET A 328 -0.47 3.00 11.57
CA MET A 328 0.09 4.14 12.27
C MET A 328 -0.10 5.44 11.48
N THR A 329 0.23 5.43 10.18
CA THR A 329 0.12 6.62 9.32
C THR A 329 -1.33 7.08 9.23
N MET A 330 -2.25 6.15 9.05
CA MET A 330 -3.69 6.44 8.97
C MET A 330 -4.19 7.02 10.29
N VAL A 331 -3.85 6.43 11.44
CA VAL A 331 -4.23 6.96 12.76
C VAL A 331 -3.63 8.34 13.00
N LYS A 332 -2.34 8.56 12.71
CA LYS A 332 -1.69 9.89 12.80
C LYS A 332 -2.45 10.95 12.00
N LEU A 333 -2.79 10.65 10.74
CA LEU A 333 -3.54 11.58 9.88
C LEU A 333 -4.95 11.85 10.43
N CYS A 334 -5.63 10.84 10.96
CA CYS A 334 -6.96 10.99 11.55
C CYS A 334 -6.93 11.85 12.82
N LEU A 335 -5.96 11.62 13.71
CA LEU A 335 -5.80 12.41 14.93
C LEU A 335 -5.37 13.85 14.63
N LYS A 336 -4.51 14.07 13.64
CA LYS A 336 -4.16 15.42 13.18
C LYS A 336 -5.35 16.14 12.56
N SER A 337 -6.21 15.44 11.82
CA SER A 337 -7.45 16.01 11.30
C SER A 337 -8.40 16.38 12.45
N LEU A 338 -8.56 15.51 13.45
CA LEU A 338 -9.34 15.79 14.65
C LEU A 338 -8.82 17.02 15.41
N GLN A 339 -7.49 17.11 15.57
CA GLN A 339 -6.82 18.25 16.17
C GLN A 339 -7.18 19.56 15.46
N GLU A 340 -7.12 19.57 14.13
CA GLU A 340 -7.45 20.75 13.33
C GLU A 340 -8.93 21.12 13.42
N PHE A 341 -9.85 20.14 13.38
CA PHE A 341 -11.27 20.43 13.54
C PHE A 341 -11.59 21.01 14.91
N VAL A 342 -10.96 20.51 15.99
CA VAL A 342 -11.09 21.07 17.34
C VAL A 342 -10.56 22.50 17.38
N ARG A 343 -9.37 22.75 16.83
CA ARG A 343 -8.74 24.08 16.78
C ARG A 343 -9.61 25.13 16.09
N LEU A 344 -10.40 24.73 15.10
CA LEU A 344 -11.28 25.63 14.34
C LEU A 344 -12.60 25.98 15.06
N GLN A 345 -12.89 25.37 16.22
CA GLN A 345 -14.13 25.61 16.96
C GLN A 345 -13.92 26.48 18.19
N THR A 346 -14.99 27.19 18.58
CA THR A 346 -15.08 27.89 19.85
C THR A 346 -16.01 27.13 20.79
N PHE A 347 -15.48 26.63 21.90
CA PHE A 347 -16.23 25.84 22.87
C PHE A 347 -16.68 26.68 24.07
N ASN A 348 -17.86 26.38 24.60
CA ASN A 348 -18.17 26.71 25.99
C ASN A 348 -17.61 25.62 26.93
N ARG A 349 -17.73 25.82 28.25
CA ARG A 349 -17.25 24.85 29.26
C ARG A 349 -17.78 23.43 29.05
N SER A 350 -19.06 23.29 28.71
CA SER A 350 -19.69 21.99 28.54
C SER A 350 -19.27 21.29 27.24
N GLY A 351 -19.10 22.04 26.15
CA GLY A 351 -18.58 21.54 24.88
C GLY A 351 -17.13 21.09 25.02
N TYR A 352 -16.32 21.84 25.77
CA TYR A 352 -14.96 21.44 26.16
C TYR A 352 -14.95 20.11 26.91
N GLN A 353 -15.76 20.00 27.96
CA GLN A 353 -15.86 18.77 28.75
C GLN A 353 -16.30 17.57 27.88
N GLN A 354 -17.20 17.76 26.92
CA GLN A 354 -17.57 16.70 25.98
C GLN A 354 -16.37 16.23 25.16
N ILE A 355 -15.56 17.14 24.61
CA ILE A 355 -14.35 16.76 23.88
C ILE A 355 -13.37 16.02 24.79
N GLN A 356 -13.18 16.45 26.04
CA GLN A 356 -12.31 15.73 26.98
C GLN A 356 -12.77 14.29 27.24
N VAL A 357 -14.08 14.10 27.46
CA VAL A 357 -14.67 12.78 27.67
C VAL A 357 -14.50 11.91 26.41
N ASP A 358 -14.80 12.46 25.24
CA ASP A 358 -14.68 11.76 23.95
C ASP A 358 -13.21 11.34 23.69
N ILE A 359 -12.23 12.23 23.92
CA ILE A 359 -10.79 11.94 23.75
C ILE A 359 -10.30 10.92 24.77
N GLN A 360 -10.76 11.01 26.03
CA GLN A 360 -10.35 10.06 27.05
C GLN A 360 -10.84 8.65 26.74
N PHE A 361 -12.05 8.52 26.16
CA PHE A 361 -12.59 7.23 25.74
C PHE A 361 -11.83 6.64 24.55
N LEU A 362 -11.31 7.48 23.65
CA LEU A 362 -10.50 7.04 22.51
C LEU A 362 -9.13 6.45 22.90
N ARG A 363 -8.57 6.80 24.07
CA ARG A 363 -7.21 6.37 24.47
C ARG A 363 -7.05 4.85 24.48
N THR A 364 -7.88 4.14 25.23
CA THR A 364 -7.71 2.70 25.44
C THR A 364 -7.85 1.92 24.12
N PRO A 365 -8.90 2.13 23.31
CA PRO A 365 -9.04 1.42 22.04
C PRO A 365 -7.93 1.76 21.03
N LEU A 366 -7.42 2.99 21.02
CA LEU A 366 -6.32 3.35 20.12
C LEU A 366 -4.98 2.71 20.50
N LYS A 367 -4.73 2.43 21.79
CA LYS A 367 -3.55 1.66 22.24
C LYS A 367 -3.57 0.22 21.73
N GLU A 368 -4.74 -0.37 21.57
CA GLU A 368 -4.87 -1.73 21.03
C GLU A 368 -4.66 -1.78 19.50
N ILE A 369 -4.81 -0.65 18.81
CA ILE A 369 -4.67 -0.54 17.35
C ILE A 369 -3.24 -0.20 16.94
N VAL A 370 -2.49 0.51 17.78
CA VAL A 370 -1.24 1.19 17.41
C VAL A 370 -0.09 0.85 18.37
N GLU A 371 1.06 0.45 17.82
CA GLU A 371 2.23 0.06 18.63
C GLU A 371 2.96 1.23 19.33
N ASP A 372 3.11 2.38 18.66
CA ASP A 372 3.76 3.57 19.25
C ASP A 372 2.79 4.35 20.15
N GLU A 373 2.59 3.83 21.36
CA GLU A 373 1.76 4.46 22.38
C GLU A 373 2.20 5.89 22.70
N ALA A 374 3.50 6.18 22.67
CA ALA A 374 4.04 7.48 23.07
C ALA A 374 3.65 8.58 22.06
N THR A 375 3.71 8.29 20.77
CA THR A 375 3.25 9.22 19.73
C THR A 375 1.72 9.37 19.76
N MET A 376 0.99 8.29 20.02
CA MET A 376 -0.47 8.32 20.13
C MET A 376 -0.93 9.17 21.32
N ASP A 377 -0.39 8.92 22.52
CA ASP A 377 -0.71 9.69 23.73
C ASP A 377 -0.34 11.17 23.55
N PHE A 378 0.77 11.47 22.87
CA PHE A 378 1.14 12.85 22.54
C PHE A 378 0.09 13.54 21.64
N LEU A 379 -0.37 12.87 20.58
CA LEU A 379 -1.37 13.44 19.67
C LEU A 379 -2.71 13.70 20.36
N LEU A 380 -3.17 12.77 21.20
CA LEU A 380 -4.41 12.95 21.98
C LEU A 380 -4.28 14.07 23.03
N ASP A 381 -3.12 14.19 23.67
CA ASP A 381 -2.83 15.29 24.60
C ASP A 381 -2.90 16.66 23.91
N GLU A 382 -2.43 16.77 22.66
CA GLU A 382 -2.54 18.02 21.90
C GLU A 382 -4.01 18.41 21.66
N VAL A 383 -4.89 17.45 21.34
CA VAL A 383 -6.32 17.71 21.14
C VAL A 383 -6.98 18.22 22.42
N GLY A 384 -6.67 17.61 23.56
CA GLY A 384 -7.20 18.03 24.87
C GLY A 384 -6.76 19.44 25.29
N LYS A 385 -5.55 19.86 24.89
CA LYS A 385 -5.00 21.20 25.19
C LYS A 385 -5.58 22.31 24.32
N LEU A 386 -5.86 22.03 23.05
CA LEU A 386 -6.39 23.03 22.10
C LEU A 386 -7.83 23.46 22.35
N SER A 387 -8.54 22.76 23.24
CA SER A 387 -9.94 23.05 23.51
C SER A 387 -10.14 24.08 24.66
N TYR A 388 -9.06 24.58 25.28
CA TYR A 388 -9.09 25.58 26.35
C TYR A 388 -8.75 26.98 25.78
N PRO A 389 -9.52 28.05 26.05
CA PRO A 389 -9.20 29.41 25.61
C PRO A 389 -7.98 30.01 26.31
#